data_AF-A0A7U0FVI0-F1
#
_entry.id   AF-A0A7U0FVI0-F1
#
_cell.length_a   1.000
_cell.length_b   1.000
_cell.length_c   1.000
_cell.angle_alpha   90.00
_cell.angle_beta   90.00
_cell.angle_gamma   90.00
#
_symmetry.space_group_name_H-M   'P 1'
#
loop_
_entity.id
_entity.type
_entity.pdbx_description
1 polymer ?
#
loop_
_entity_poly.entity_id
_entity_poly.type
_entity_poly.pdbx_seq_one_letter_code
_entity_poly.pdbx_strand_id
1 'polypeptide(L)'
;MENQALPPYTRKIGLPESRVLYTVLRSPHIDKKSREQFEMEIKKKFLVIKTERHERIFGAQYEILFSCKTRSDKGKLQRLLRSKILALTLS
;
A
#
# COMPACT_ATOMS: atom_id res chain seq x y z
N MET A 1 7.88 6.80 22.27
CA MET A 1 7.78 6.41 20.86
C MET A 1 6.49 5.65 20.70
N GLU A 2 5.52 6.30 20.09
CA GLU A 2 4.12 5.88 20.05
C GLU A 2 4.00 4.64 19.18
N ASN A 3 3.82 3.48 19.81
CA ASN A 3 3.44 2.27 19.10
C ASN A 3 2.02 2.53 18.56
N GLN A 4 1.90 2.94 17.30
CA GLN A 4 0.60 2.90 16.61
C GLN A 4 0.13 1.45 16.65
N ALA A 5 -0.78 1.18 17.58
CA ALA A 5 -1.37 -0.13 17.79
C ALA A 5 -2.24 -0.43 16.57
N LEU A 6 -1.73 -1.28 15.68
CA LEU A 6 -2.54 -1.80 14.57
C LEU A 6 -3.77 -2.50 15.16
N PRO A 7 -4.96 -2.35 14.55
CA PRO A 7 -6.17 -2.97 15.07
C PRO A 7 -6.00 -4.49 15.18
N PRO A 8 -6.60 -5.13 16.20
CA PRO A 8 -6.36 -6.53 16.57
C PRO A 8 -6.72 -7.53 15.46
N TYR A 9 -7.51 -7.11 14.47
CA TYR A 9 -7.89 -7.92 13.30
C TYR A 9 -6.98 -7.74 12.08
N THR A 10 -5.84 -7.05 12.22
CA THR A 10 -4.90 -6.84 11.10
C THR A 10 -4.03 -8.08 10.88
N ARG A 11 -4.15 -8.71 9.70
CA ARG A 11 -3.22 -9.77 9.31
C ARG A 11 -2.01 -9.13 8.63
N LYS A 12 -0.82 -9.48 9.10
CA LYS A 12 0.46 -9.01 8.55
C LYS A 12 1.22 -10.18 7.94
N ILE A 13 1.69 -10.02 6.71
CA ILE A 13 2.52 -10.99 6.01
C ILE A 13 3.84 -10.30 5.67
N GLY A 14 4.96 -10.92 6.07
CA GLY A 14 6.29 -10.47 5.67
C GLY A 14 6.52 -10.79 4.20
N LEU A 15 6.93 -9.78 3.42
CA LEU A 15 7.41 -9.97 2.06
C LEU A 15 8.94 -10.01 2.08
N PRO A 16 9.59 -10.55 1.04
CA PRO A 16 11.06 -10.56 0.96
C PRO A 16 11.61 -9.16 1.20
N GLU A 17 12.44 -9.05 2.23
CA GLU A 17 13.16 -7.84 2.59
C GLU A 17 14.43 -7.76 1.73
N SER A 18 14.84 -6.54 1.37
CA SER A 18 16.05 -6.32 0.60
C SER A 18 17.00 -5.42 1.37
N ARG A 19 18.26 -5.82 1.44
CA ARG A 19 19.35 -5.10 2.09
C ARG A 19 20.34 -4.57 1.05
N VAL A 20 20.71 -3.31 1.16
CA VAL A 20 21.79 -2.70 0.37
C VAL A 20 22.88 -2.22 1.31
N LEU A 21 24.12 -2.66 1.05
CA LEU A 21 25.30 -2.30 1.82
C LEU A 21 26.13 -1.28 1.06
N TYR A 22 26.45 -0.18 1.72
CA TYR A 22 27.35 0.84 1.19
C TYR A 22 28.59 0.89 2.06
N THR A 23 29.77 0.86 1.44
CA THR A 23 31.03 1.08 2.15
C THR A 23 31.66 2.36 1.63
N VAL A 24 31.90 3.31 2.52
CA VAL A 24 32.38 4.65 2.18
C VAL A 24 33.73 4.88 2.86
N LEU A 25 34.66 5.52 2.16
CA LEU A 25 35.90 5.99 2.79
C LEU A 25 35.57 7.14 3.73
N ARG A 26 36.08 7.10 4.96
CA ARG A 26 35.89 8.19 5.92
C ARG A 26 36.59 9.47 5.47
N SER A 27 37.70 9.34 4.75
CA SER A 27 38.48 10.45 4.22
C SER A 27 38.31 10.54 2.69
N PRO A 28 38.18 11.76 2.13
CA PRO A 28 37.97 11.94 0.69
C PRO A 28 39.18 11.57 -0.18
N HIS A 29 40.40 11.51 0.36
CA HIS A 29 41.60 11.33 -0.47
C HIS A 29 42.66 10.36 0.10
N ILE A 30 43.10 10.54 1.34
CA ILE A 30 44.35 9.93 1.82
C ILE A 30 44.13 8.62 2.57
N ASP A 31 43.11 8.54 3.43
CA ASP A 31 42.94 7.39 4.32
C ASP A 31 41.98 6.33 3.76
N LYS A 32 42.51 5.45 2.89
CA LYS A 32 41.77 4.34 2.24
C LYS A 32 41.54 3.12 3.15
N LYS A 33 42.22 3.06 4.30
CA LYS A 33 42.07 1.98 5.29
C LYS A 33 40.95 2.29 6.28
N SER A 34 40.65 3.57 6.52
CA SER A 34 39.48 3.98 7.29
C SER A 34 38.20 3.95 6.43
N ARG A 35 37.34 2.97 6.70
CA ARG A 35 36.07 2.76 5.99
C ARG A 35 34.90 2.76 6.96
N GLU A 36 33.76 3.26 6.50
CA GLU A 36 32.46 3.16 7.16
C GLU A 36 31.55 2.24 6.37
N GLN A 37 30.74 1.44 7.07
CA GLN A 37 29.69 0.65 6.45
C GLN A 37 28.34 1.23 6.84
N PHE A 38 27.51 1.46 5.84
CA PHE A 38 26.12 1.84 5.97
C PHE A 38 25.24 0.75 5.38
N GLU A 39 24.03 0.66 5.89
CA GLU A 39 23.02 -0.26 5.42
C GLU A 39 21.73 0.49 5.14
N MET A 40 21.06 0.08 4.06
CA MET A 40 19.67 0.41 3.80
C MET A 40 18.87 -0.89 3.75
N GLU A 41 17.94 -1.06 4.68
CA GLU A 41 17.08 -2.24 4.78
C GLU A 41 15.65 -1.86 4.42
N ILE A 42 15.10 -2.45 3.36
CA ILE A 42 13.72 -2.21 2.91
C ILE A 42 12.84 -3.35 3.41
N LYS A 43 12.04 -3.05 4.43
CA LYS A 43 11.07 -4.01 5.01
C LYS A 43 9.72 -3.90 4.31
N LYS A 44 9.40 -4.90 3.49
CA LYS A 44 8.13 -4.98 2.78
C LYS A 44 7.15 -5.82 3.60
N LYS A 45 5.97 -5.26 3.87
CA LYS A 45 4.90 -5.93 4.62
C LYS A 45 3.59 -5.78 3.88
N PHE A 46 2.87 -6.88 3.75
CA PHE A 46 1.50 -6.86 3.25
C PHE A 46 0.53 -6.86 4.44
N LEU A 47 -0.35 -5.87 4.49
CA LEU A 47 -1.36 -5.73 5.55
C LEU A 47 -2.74 -5.97 4.95
N VAL A 48 -3.50 -6.88 5.57
CA VAL A 48 -4.93 -7.04 5.29
C VAL A 48 -5.69 -6.40 6.43
N ILE A 49 -6.35 -5.28 6.13
CA ILE A 49 -7.16 -4.51 7.07
C ILE A 49 -8.60 -4.57 6.58
N LYS A 50 -9.52 -4.95 7.48
CA LYS A 50 -10.96 -4.80 7.23
C LYS A 50 -11.29 -3.32 7.40
N THR A 51 -11.90 -2.71 6.40
CA THR A 51 -12.10 -1.26 6.36
C THR A 51 -12.93 -0.76 7.53
N GLU A 52 -12.27 -0.13 8.50
CA GLU A 52 -12.85 0.83 9.43
C GLU A 52 -12.05 2.14 9.33
N ARG A 53 -12.64 3.26 9.76
CA ARG A 53 -12.26 4.64 9.39
C ARG A 53 -10.73 4.91 9.44
N HIS A 54 -10.28 5.68 8.44
CA HIS A 54 -8.90 6.08 8.13
C HIS A 54 -7.92 6.14 9.32
N GLU A 55 -7.07 5.14 9.44
CA GLU A 55 -5.85 5.23 10.25
C GLU A 55 -4.67 5.65 9.35
N ARG A 56 -4.08 6.82 9.64
CA ARG A 56 -2.89 7.32 8.94
C ARG A 56 -1.65 6.91 9.74
N ILE A 57 -0.86 6.02 9.14
CA ILE A 57 0.45 5.68 9.67
C ILE A 57 1.46 6.68 9.10
N PHE A 58 2.12 7.45 9.96
CA PHE A 58 3.17 8.40 9.56
C PHE A 58 4.51 7.67 9.38
N GLY A 59 5.35 8.17 8.47
CA GLY A 59 6.74 7.68 8.32
C GLY A 59 6.93 6.42 7.47
N ALA A 60 5.94 6.02 6.67
CA ALA A 60 6.05 4.91 5.74
C ALA A 60 5.31 5.20 4.42
N GLN A 61 5.83 4.63 3.34
CA GLN A 61 5.21 4.67 2.02
C GLN A 61 4.32 3.43 1.84
N TYR A 62 3.08 3.64 1.39
CA TYR A 62 2.09 2.59 1.25
C TYR A 62 1.45 2.62 -0.14
N GLU A 63 1.19 1.44 -0.69
CA GLU A 63 0.30 1.24 -1.83
C GLU A 63 -0.99 0.61 -1.31
N ILE A 64 -2.14 1.26 -1.55
CA ILE A 64 -3.44 0.81 -1.04
C ILE A 64 -4.27 0.23 -2.18
N LEU A 65 -4.64 -1.04 -2.08
CA LEU A 65 -5.53 -1.70 -3.02
C LEU A 65 -6.92 -1.89 -2.41
N PHE A 66 -7.93 -1.23 -2.98
CA PHE A 66 -9.33 -1.37 -2.54
C PHE A 66 -10.08 -2.41 -3.39
N SER A 67 -10.60 -3.45 -2.75
CA SER A 67 -11.49 -4.42 -3.39
C SER A 67 -12.92 -4.26 -2.87
N CYS A 68 -13.86 -3.84 -3.71
CA CYS A 68 -15.28 -3.82 -3.38
C CYS A 68 -16.04 -4.88 -4.21
N LYS A 69 -16.78 -5.76 -3.52
CA LYS A 69 -17.70 -6.68 -4.18
C LYS A 69 -19.09 -6.03 -4.15
N THR A 70 -19.58 -5.58 -5.29
CA THR A 70 -20.93 -5.04 -5.40
C THR A 70 -21.89 -6.13 -5.87
N ARG A 71 -23.09 -6.16 -5.29
CA ARG A 71 -24.21 -7.01 -5.75
C ARG A 71 -24.87 -6.34 -6.96
N SER A 72 -24.11 -6.10 -8.03
CA SER A 72 -24.69 -5.58 -9.26
C SER A 72 -25.54 -6.67 -9.91
N ASP A 73 -26.87 -6.55 -9.77
CA ASP A 73 -27.81 -7.34 -10.58
C ASP A 73 -27.74 -6.81 -12.01
N LYS A 74 -26.99 -7.52 -12.86
CA LYS A 74 -26.82 -7.18 -14.28
C LYS A 74 -28.17 -7.03 -15.00
N GLY A 75 -29.20 -7.77 -14.59
CA GLY A 75 -30.55 -7.68 -15.16
C GLY A 75 -31.26 -6.37 -14.82
N LYS A 76 -31.12 -5.91 -13.57
CA LYS A 76 -31.69 -4.63 -13.12
C LYS A 76 -31.02 -3.43 -13.80
N LEU A 77 -29.70 -3.51 -14.03
CA LEU A 77 -28.93 -2.50 -14.75
C LEU A 77 -29.32 -2.42 -16.23
N GLN A 78 -29.49 -3.58 -16.89
CA GLN A 78 -29.95 -3.62 -18.28
C GLN A 78 -31.38 -3.10 -18.44
N ARG A 79 -32.28 -3.38 -17.48
CA ARG A 79 -33.64 -2.81 -17.49
C ARG A 79 -33.63 -1.29 -17.34
N LEU A 80 -32.82 -0.75 -16.41
CA LEU A 80 -32.68 0.69 -16.22
C LEU A 80 -32.06 1.40 -17.44
N LEU A 81 -31.09 0.75 -18.10
CA LEU A 81 -30.50 1.26 -19.33
C LEU A 81 -31.51 1.22 -20.48
N ARG A 82 -32.26 0.11 -20.64
CA ARG A 82 -33.34 0.00 -21.65
C ARG A 82 -34.45 1.01 -21.41
N SER A 83 -34.88 1.21 -20.16
CA SER A 83 -35.92 2.18 -19.83
C SER A 83 -35.48 3.62 -20.06
N LYS A 84 -34.21 3.95 -19.78
CA LYS A 84 -33.64 5.27 -20.08
C LYS A 84 -33.50 5.52 -21.59
N ILE A 85 -33.06 4.52 -22.35
CA ILE A 85 -32.98 4.61 -23.81
C ILE A 85 -34.38 4.80 -24.40
N LEU A 86 -35.36 4.00 -23.97
CA LEU A 86 -36.75 4.13 -24.41
C LEU A 86 -37.36 5.50 -24.08
N ALA A 87 -37.09 6.03 -22.89
CA ALA A 87 -37.56 7.37 -22.49
C ALA A 87 -36.95 8.50 -23.33
N LEU A 88 -35.71 8.35 -23.80
CA LEU A 88 -35.03 9.31 -24.67
C LEU A 88 -35.50 9.23 -26.13
N THR A 89 -35.96 8.06 -26.58
CA THR A 89 -36.50 7.86 -27.94
C THR A 89 -37.97 8.24 -28.08
N LEU A 90 -38.69 8.42 -26.96
CA LEU A 90 -40.11 8.78 -26.91
C LEU A 90 -40.35 10.25 -26.53
N SER A 91 -39.28 11.02 -26.34
CA SER A 91 -39.29 12.49 -26.22
C SER A 91 -38.87 13.11 -27.54
#